data_AF-A0A8S9W5F6-F1
#
_entry.id   AF-A0A8S9W5F6-F1
#
_cell.length_a   1.000
_cell.length_b   1.000
_cell.length_c   1.000
_cell.angle_alpha   90.00
_cell.angle_beta   90.00
_cell.angle_gamma   90.00
#
_symmetry.space_group_name_H-M   'P 1'
#
loop_
_entity.id
_entity.type
_entity.pdbx_description
1 polymer ?
#
loop_
_entity_poly.entity_id
_entity_poly.type
_entity_poly.pdbx_seq_one_letter_code
_entity_poly.pdbx_strand_id
1 'polypeptide(L)'
;MRRITLGSGDPKRLFVGGLHGDEWMHTSGVLESLDAPGAGTLVVIPKLTDLAYVSTLDERYYTGYGRDLIATIEEIRPTIYLELHSYSDFDGLTDSRRIDKKGVPAYVELEDRVLIGSISPILRRRCFSVRDFCVSFEIPAENGRSQRKITRLLDFVKECVYVGEFVDFLLQRYPEQGRVAIANYKRFYGLV
;
A
#
# COMPACT_ATOMS: atom_id res chain seq x y z
N MET A 1 2.50 -13.58 -13.46
CA MET A 1 2.05 -12.26 -12.97
C MET A 1 2.31 -11.21 -14.04
N ARG A 2 1.29 -10.41 -14.43
CA ARG A 2 1.46 -9.29 -15.39
C ARG A 2 2.12 -8.11 -14.69
N ARG A 3 3.06 -7.44 -15.37
CA ARG A 3 3.68 -6.18 -14.93
C ARG A 3 3.49 -5.12 -16.02
N ILE A 4 3.24 -3.89 -15.61
CA ILE A 4 3.18 -2.71 -16.47
C ILE A 4 4.26 -1.76 -16.00
N THR A 5 5.18 -1.35 -16.88
CA THR A 5 6.25 -0.40 -16.55
C THR A 5 6.05 0.88 -17.33
N LEU A 6 5.98 2.01 -16.62
CA LEU A 6 5.72 3.34 -17.16
C LEU A 6 6.84 4.29 -16.72
N GLY A 7 7.26 5.17 -17.63
CA GLY A 7 8.39 6.09 -17.39
C GLY A 7 9.74 5.38 -17.31
N SER A 8 10.77 6.13 -16.90
CA SER A 8 12.15 5.65 -16.78
C SER A 8 12.95 6.50 -15.79
N GLY A 9 13.96 5.89 -15.15
CA GLY A 9 14.83 6.55 -14.18
C GLY A 9 14.34 6.48 -12.74
N ASP A 10 14.95 7.29 -11.88
CA ASP A 10 14.62 7.35 -10.46
C ASP A 10 13.64 8.50 -10.13
N PRO A 11 12.83 8.35 -9.08
CA PRO A 11 12.73 7.16 -8.23
C PRO A 11 11.94 6.04 -8.91
N LYS A 12 12.22 4.81 -8.49
CA LYS A 12 11.44 3.64 -8.87
C LYS A 12 10.32 3.42 -7.87
N ARG A 13 9.11 3.26 -8.39
CA ARG A 13 7.89 3.01 -7.63
C ARG A 13 7.32 1.66 -8.01
N LEU A 14 6.81 0.93 -7.03
CA LEU A 14 6.12 -0.34 -7.26
C LEU A 14 4.74 -0.31 -6.59
N PHE A 15 3.68 -0.31 -7.40
CA PHE A 15 2.31 -0.37 -6.92
C PHE A 15 1.74 -1.77 -7.18
N VAL A 16 1.14 -2.39 -6.16
CA VAL A 16 0.70 -3.78 -6.20
C VAL A 16 -0.74 -3.87 -5.71
N GLY A 17 -1.57 -4.61 -6.45
CA GLY A 17 -2.92 -4.98 -6.06
C GLY A 17 -3.17 -6.48 -6.23
N GLY A 18 -4.35 -6.92 -5.81
CA GLY A 18 -4.71 -8.34 -5.89
C GLY A 18 -3.77 -9.23 -5.08
N LEU A 19 -3.42 -8.78 -3.87
CA LEU A 19 -2.53 -9.53 -2.98
C LEU A 19 -3.22 -10.75 -2.38
N HIS A 20 -4.56 -10.77 -2.34
CA HIS A 20 -5.35 -11.88 -1.84
C HIS A 20 -6.59 -12.14 -2.69
N GLY A 21 -6.91 -13.43 -2.89
CA GLY A 21 -8.24 -13.88 -3.33
C GLY A 21 -8.80 -13.11 -4.53
N ASP A 22 -9.97 -12.50 -4.32
CA ASP A 22 -10.73 -11.74 -5.29
C ASP A 22 -10.56 -10.20 -5.15
N GLU A 23 -9.67 -9.72 -4.28
CA GLU A 23 -9.44 -8.27 -4.08
C GLU A 23 -9.11 -7.56 -5.41
N TRP A 24 -8.44 -8.28 -6.33
CA TRP A 24 -8.09 -7.78 -7.65
C TRP A 24 -9.29 -7.28 -8.46
N MET A 25 -10.50 -7.80 -8.21
CA MET A 25 -11.74 -7.37 -8.88
C MET A 25 -12.08 -5.91 -8.58
N HIS A 26 -11.61 -5.40 -7.43
CA HIS A 26 -11.88 -4.04 -6.97
C HIS A 26 -10.68 -3.12 -7.16
N THR A 27 -9.46 -3.66 -7.26
CA THR A 27 -8.21 -2.88 -7.29
C THR A 27 -7.56 -2.79 -8.67
N SER A 28 -7.67 -3.82 -9.50
CA SER A 28 -6.91 -3.92 -10.76
C SER A 28 -7.23 -2.76 -11.71
N GLY A 29 -8.52 -2.45 -11.91
CA GLY A 29 -8.94 -1.41 -12.84
C GLY A 29 -8.40 -0.03 -12.48
N VAL A 30 -8.27 0.28 -11.19
CA VAL A 30 -7.65 1.53 -10.72
C VAL A 30 -6.18 1.56 -11.07
N LEU A 31 -5.45 0.48 -10.74
CA LEU A 31 -4.01 0.40 -10.95
C LEU A 31 -3.66 0.41 -12.45
N GLU A 32 -4.45 -0.26 -13.28
CA GLU A 32 -4.25 -0.30 -14.73
C GLU A 32 -4.61 1.03 -15.42
N SER A 33 -5.37 1.90 -14.76
CA SER A 33 -5.74 3.23 -15.29
C SER A 33 -4.66 4.30 -15.09
N LEU A 34 -3.62 4.00 -14.30
CA LEU A 34 -2.54 4.94 -14.04
C LEU A 34 -1.72 5.19 -15.31
N ASP A 35 -1.33 6.44 -15.50
CA ASP A 35 -0.38 6.86 -16.52
C ASP A 35 1.05 6.96 -15.98
N ALA A 36 1.98 7.31 -16.86
CA ALA A 36 3.37 7.48 -16.47
C ALA A 36 3.53 8.62 -15.46
N PRO A 37 4.42 8.50 -14.46
CA PRO A 37 4.74 9.61 -13.58
C PRO A 37 5.50 10.69 -14.36
N GLY A 38 5.42 11.95 -13.90
CA GLY A 38 6.19 13.04 -14.49
C GLY A 38 7.71 12.85 -14.37
N ALA A 39 8.16 12.10 -13.36
CA ALA A 39 9.56 11.75 -13.16
C ALA A 39 9.74 10.32 -12.62
N GLY A 40 10.74 9.61 -13.14
CA GLY A 40 11.14 8.28 -12.68
C GLY A 40 10.33 7.14 -13.29
N THR A 41 10.35 5.98 -12.63
CA THR A 41 9.68 4.77 -13.09
C THR A 41 8.53 4.39 -12.17
N LEU A 42 7.39 4.02 -12.74
CA LEU A 42 6.29 3.34 -12.06
C LEU A 42 6.15 1.93 -12.63
N VAL A 43 6.29 0.93 -11.76
CA VAL A 43 5.94 -0.46 -12.06
C VAL A 43 4.64 -0.79 -11.35
N VAL A 44 3.69 -1.36 -12.09
CA VAL A 44 2.38 -1.75 -11.59
C VAL A 44 2.20 -3.25 -11.74
N ILE A 45 1.80 -3.90 -10.64
CA ILE A 45 1.28 -5.26 -10.60
C ILE A 45 -0.21 -5.14 -10.23
N PRO A 46 -1.13 -5.18 -11.20
CA PRO A 46 -2.55 -5.00 -10.89
C PRO A 46 -3.16 -6.19 -10.15
N LYS A 47 -2.60 -7.39 -10.39
CA LYS A 47 -3.01 -8.65 -9.79
C LYS A 47 -1.78 -9.52 -9.52
N LEU A 48 -1.45 -9.71 -8.25
CA LEU A 48 -0.41 -10.64 -7.82
C LEU A 48 -0.91 -12.10 -7.87
N THR A 49 -2.13 -12.36 -7.38
CA THR A 49 -2.71 -13.69 -7.32
C THR A 49 -4.24 -13.69 -7.44
N ASP A 50 -4.83 -14.85 -7.71
CA ASP A 50 -6.24 -15.20 -7.49
C ASP A 50 -6.40 -16.45 -6.62
N LEU A 51 -5.33 -16.87 -5.95
CA LEU A 51 -5.35 -17.99 -5.03
C LEU A 51 -6.04 -17.61 -3.72
N ALA A 52 -6.38 -18.64 -2.93
CA ALA A 52 -7.03 -18.48 -1.64
C ALA A 52 -6.28 -17.50 -0.73
N TYR A 53 -7.05 -16.76 0.07
CA TYR A 53 -6.55 -15.77 1.00
C TYR A 53 -5.56 -16.39 1.99
N VAL A 54 -4.35 -15.82 2.03
CA VAL A 54 -3.37 -16.03 3.09
C VAL A 54 -2.99 -14.65 3.59
N SER A 55 -3.00 -14.41 4.90
CA SER A 55 -2.67 -13.09 5.44
C SER A 55 -1.21 -12.73 5.13
N THR A 56 -0.93 -11.49 4.75
CA THR A 56 0.44 -10.96 4.66
C THR A 56 1.18 -10.92 6.01
N LEU A 57 0.49 -11.16 7.13
CA LEU A 57 1.10 -11.33 8.46
C LEU A 57 1.54 -12.78 8.74
N ASP A 58 1.27 -13.70 7.83
CA ASP A 58 1.70 -15.09 7.90
C ASP A 58 2.91 -15.32 6.99
N GLU A 59 4.02 -15.83 7.54
CA GLU A 59 5.24 -16.13 6.77
C GLU A 59 4.99 -17.06 5.57
N ARG A 60 3.97 -17.93 5.64
CA ARG A 60 3.60 -18.83 4.54
C ARG A 60 3.22 -18.07 3.28
N TYR A 61 2.69 -16.85 3.40
CA TYR A 61 2.40 -15.96 2.28
C TYR A 61 3.64 -15.78 1.38
N TYR A 62 4.78 -15.49 2.00
CA TYR A 62 6.04 -15.19 1.32
C TYR A 62 6.80 -16.43 0.84
N THR A 63 6.43 -17.61 1.33
CA THR A 63 6.89 -18.89 0.76
C THR A 63 6.01 -19.37 -0.41
N GLY A 64 4.76 -18.90 -0.47
CA GLY A 64 3.83 -19.13 -1.57
C GLY A 64 3.95 -18.09 -2.67
N TYR A 65 2.82 -17.52 -3.09
CA TYR A 65 2.77 -16.54 -4.18
C TYR A 65 3.40 -15.17 -3.83
N GLY A 66 3.56 -14.85 -2.55
CA GLY A 66 4.34 -13.67 -2.12
C GLY A 66 5.84 -13.76 -2.46
N ARG A 67 6.34 -14.94 -2.83
CA ARG A 67 7.73 -15.12 -3.30
C ARG A 67 8.02 -14.30 -4.55
N ASP A 68 7.09 -14.29 -5.51
CA ASP A 68 7.26 -13.55 -6.75
C ASP A 68 7.25 -12.04 -6.51
N LEU A 69 6.47 -11.58 -5.53
CA LEU A 69 6.48 -10.20 -5.07
C LEU A 69 7.85 -9.81 -4.50
N ILE A 70 8.43 -10.64 -3.62
CA ILE A 70 9.77 -10.41 -3.05
C ILE A 70 10.82 -10.34 -4.17
N ALA A 71 10.82 -11.30 -5.09
CA ALA A 71 11.75 -11.30 -6.22
C ALA A 71 11.62 -10.02 -7.06
N THR A 72 10.39 -9.53 -7.24
CA THR A 72 10.11 -8.27 -7.95
C THR A 72 10.67 -7.06 -7.20
N ILE A 73 10.50 -7.00 -5.88
CA ILE A 73 11.02 -5.91 -5.06
C ILE A 73 12.55 -5.91 -5.09
N GLU A 74 13.19 -7.07 -5.00
CA GLU A 74 14.65 -7.22 -5.06
C GLU A 74 15.23 -6.83 -6.42
N GLU A 75 14.51 -7.15 -7.50
CA GLU A 75 14.85 -6.79 -8.89
C GLU A 75 14.75 -5.28 -9.13
N ILE A 76 13.61 -4.68 -8.76
CA ILE A 76 13.33 -3.27 -9.05
C ILE A 76 14.07 -2.34 -8.09
N ARG A 77 14.14 -2.72 -6.81
CA ARG A 77 14.58 -1.89 -5.67
C ARG A 77 13.83 -0.56 -5.60
N PRO A 78 12.49 -0.58 -5.43
CA PRO A 78 11.70 0.64 -5.40
C PRO A 78 11.93 1.39 -4.08
N THR A 79 12.06 2.71 -4.17
CA THR A 79 12.10 3.59 -2.99
C THR A 79 10.71 3.98 -2.52
N ILE A 80 9.69 3.75 -3.36
CA ILE A 80 8.27 3.93 -3.05
C ILE A 80 7.53 2.64 -3.38
N TYR A 81 6.92 2.04 -2.37
CA TYR A 81 6.15 0.82 -2.48
C TYR A 81 4.73 1.02 -1.94
N LEU A 82 3.75 0.60 -2.71
CA LEU A 82 2.34 0.75 -2.37
C LEU A 82 1.59 -0.55 -2.57
N GLU A 83 0.85 -0.95 -1.55
CA GLU A 83 -0.14 -2.03 -1.63
C GLU A 83 -1.53 -1.41 -1.70
N LEU A 84 -2.34 -1.84 -2.66
CA LEU A 84 -3.76 -1.53 -2.75
C LEU A 84 -4.56 -2.80 -2.54
N HIS A 85 -5.40 -2.76 -1.50
CA HIS A 85 -6.26 -3.84 -1.10
C HIS A 85 -7.73 -3.43 -1.13
N SER A 86 -8.60 -4.43 -1.02
CA SER A 86 -10.01 -4.20 -0.74
C SER A 86 -10.46 -4.96 0.49
N TYR A 87 -11.37 -4.38 1.27
CA TYR A 87 -11.88 -4.98 2.50
C TYR A 87 -13.41 -5.10 2.51
N SER A 88 -13.87 -6.01 3.38
CA SER A 88 -15.27 -6.15 3.80
C SER A 88 -15.48 -5.88 5.30
N ASP A 89 -14.41 -5.96 6.11
CA ASP A 89 -14.44 -5.75 7.57
C ASP A 89 -13.76 -4.43 7.97
N PHE A 90 -14.51 -3.33 7.90
CA PHE A 90 -14.03 -2.00 8.28
C PHE A 90 -13.64 -1.93 9.77
N ASP A 91 -14.49 -2.48 10.64
CA ASP A 91 -14.34 -2.37 12.08
C ASP A 91 -13.11 -3.15 12.56
N GLY A 92 -12.83 -4.31 11.96
CA GLY A 92 -11.63 -5.09 12.25
C GLY A 92 -10.33 -4.40 11.81
N LEU A 93 -10.35 -3.63 10.71
CA LEU A 93 -9.17 -2.88 10.25
C LEU A 93 -8.91 -1.61 11.06
N THR A 94 -9.97 -0.96 11.55
CA THR A 94 -9.89 0.31 12.28
C THR A 94 -9.94 0.17 13.80
N ASP A 95 -10.07 -1.05 14.34
CA ASP A 95 -10.08 -1.30 15.78
C ASP A 95 -8.79 -0.79 16.45
N SER A 96 -8.94 0.17 17.36
CA SER A 96 -7.85 0.71 18.18
C SER A 96 -7.02 -0.35 18.93
N ARG A 97 -7.60 -1.52 19.23
CA ARG A 97 -6.93 -2.66 19.89
C ARG A 97 -6.29 -3.64 18.90
N ARG A 98 -6.26 -3.33 17.60
CA ARG A 98 -5.65 -4.19 16.57
C ARG A 98 -4.19 -4.47 16.85
N ILE A 99 -3.47 -3.53 17.46
CA ILE A 99 -2.07 -3.74 17.87
C ILE A 99 -1.96 -4.85 18.93
N ASP A 100 -2.87 -4.91 19.90
CA ASP A 100 -2.87 -5.93 20.94
C ASP A 100 -3.38 -7.28 20.40
N LYS A 101 -4.37 -7.24 19.50
CA LYS A 101 -5.02 -8.44 18.95
C LYS A 101 -4.25 -9.12 17.82
N LYS A 102 -3.56 -8.33 17.00
CA LYS A 102 -2.93 -8.77 15.74
C LYS A 102 -1.44 -8.43 15.66
N GLY A 103 -0.90 -7.69 16.64
CA GLY A 103 0.49 -7.28 16.63
C GLY A 103 0.81 -6.19 15.61
N VAL A 104 -0.20 -5.50 15.04
CA VAL A 104 -0.03 -4.44 14.04
C VAL A 104 -1.03 -3.29 14.28
N PRO A 105 -0.68 -2.02 14.00
CA PRO A 105 -1.57 -0.90 14.26
C PRO A 105 -2.89 -0.96 13.49
N ALA A 106 -3.88 -0.22 14.00
CA ALA A 106 -5.11 0.06 13.26
C ALA A 106 -4.81 0.87 11.99
N TYR A 107 -5.58 0.62 10.95
CA TYR A 107 -5.66 1.53 9.81
C TYR A 107 -6.39 2.81 10.22
N VAL A 108 -6.08 3.90 9.53
CA VAL A 108 -6.71 5.20 9.75
C VAL A 108 -7.59 5.52 8.54
N GLU A 109 -8.87 5.84 8.76
CA GLU A 109 -9.73 6.33 7.68
C GLU A 109 -9.34 7.76 7.28
N LEU A 110 -9.06 7.99 6.00
CA LEU A 110 -8.80 9.32 5.45
C LEU A 110 -10.11 10.05 5.13
N GLU A 111 -10.87 9.50 4.19
CA GLU A 111 -12.13 10.04 3.67
C GLU A 111 -12.80 8.98 2.79
N ASP A 112 -14.13 9.03 2.67
CA ASP A 112 -14.90 8.13 1.80
C ASP A 112 -14.51 6.65 2.02
N ARG A 113 -14.29 6.23 3.27
CA ARG A 113 -13.95 4.83 3.63
C ARG A 113 -12.62 4.33 3.07
N VAL A 114 -11.78 5.21 2.51
CA VAL A 114 -10.39 4.87 2.16
C VAL A 114 -9.56 4.86 3.43
N LEU A 115 -8.90 3.73 3.70
CA LEU A 115 -8.01 3.61 4.86
C LEU A 115 -6.55 3.66 4.43
N ILE A 116 -5.71 4.19 5.30
CA ILE A 116 -4.25 4.18 5.17
C ILE A 116 -3.61 3.39 6.31
N GLY A 117 -2.56 2.64 5.98
CA GLY A 117 -1.77 1.89 6.94
C GLY A 117 -0.35 1.62 6.45
N SER A 118 0.40 0.88 7.26
CA SER A 118 1.69 0.30 6.84
C SER A 118 1.45 -1.03 6.15
N ILE A 119 2.33 -1.38 5.21
CA ILE A 119 2.43 -2.76 4.70
C ILE A 119 2.80 -3.74 5.82
N SER A 120 2.73 -5.04 5.54
CA SER A 120 3.13 -6.09 6.47
C SER A 120 4.53 -5.86 7.05
N PRO A 121 4.72 -5.98 8.38
CA PRO A 121 6.03 -5.87 9.02
C PRO A 121 7.01 -6.94 8.58
N ILE A 122 6.54 -8.08 8.08
CA ILE A 122 7.40 -9.16 7.56
C ILE A 122 8.06 -8.66 6.27
N LEU A 123 7.26 -8.25 5.30
CA LEU A 123 7.76 -7.72 4.03
C LEU A 123 8.60 -6.46 4.24
N ARG A 124 8.14 -5.53 5.08
CA ARG A 124 8.85 -4.27 5.35
C ARG A 124 10.26 -4.49 5.87
N ARG A 125 10.42 -5.40 6.84
CA ARG A 125 11.72 -5.72 7.44
C ARG A 125 12.61 -6.53 6.52
N ARG A 126 12.01 -7.36 5.67
CA ARG A 126 12.75 -8.23 4.74
C ARG A 126 13.29 -7.48 3.53
N CYS A 127 12.53 -6.55 2.96
CA CYS A 127 12.82 -6.03 1.62
C CYS A 127 13.17 -4.55 1.56
N PHE A 128 12.94 -3.78 2.63
CA PHE A 128 13.00 -2.32 2.57
C PHE A 128 13.85 -1.72 3.68
N SER A 129 14.61 -0.68 3.36
CA SER A 129 15.36 0.14 4.32
C SER A 129 14.43 1.10 5.07
N VAL A 130 14.83 1.64 6.22
CA VAL A 130 14.02 2.62 6.98
C VAL A 130 13.72 3.92 6.20
N ARG A 131 14.43 4.18 5.10
CA ARG A 131 14.25 5.38 4.27
C ARG A 131 13.23 5.16 3.14
N ASP A 132 12.93 3.90 2.80
CA ASP A 132 11.97 3.60 1.74
C ASP A 132 10.54 3.88 2.20
N PHE A 133 9.75 4.50 1.33
CA PHE A 133 8.36 4.80 1.60
C PHE A 133 7.50 3.59 1.27
N CYS A 134 6.87 3.00 2.29
CA CYS A 134 5.97 1.87 2.12
C CYS A 134 4.61 2.19 2.73
N VAL A 135 3.55 2.09 1.94
CA VAL A 135 2.18 2.40 2.38
C VAL A 135 1.20 1.34 1.87
N SER A 136 0.17 1.09 2.66
CA SER A 136 -0.97 0.26 2.27
C SER A 136 -2.22 1.12 2.26
N PHE A 137 -3.00 1.04 1.19
CA PHE A 137 -4.34 1.59 1.10
C PHE A 137 -5.37 0.48 0.99
N GLU A 138 -6.51 0.73 1.61
CA GLU A 138 -7.62 -0.20 1.73
C GLU A 138 -8.91 0.51 1.29
N ILE A 139 -9.65 -0.08 0.36
CA ILE A 139 -10.95 0.42 -0.09
C ILE A 139 -12.05 -0.62 0.14
N PRO A 140 -13.30 -0.24 0.40
CA PRO A 140 -14.38 -1.22 0.45
C PRO A 140 -14.57 -1.88 -0.93
N ALA A 141 -14.90 -3.17 -0.94
CA ALA A 141 -15.20 -3.92 -2.17
C ALA A 141 -16.28 -3.22 -3.04
N GLU A 142 -17.28 -2.60 -2.42
CA GLU A 142 -18.39 -1.95 -3.12
C GLU A 142 -18.56 -0.49 -2.68
N ASN A 143 -17.82 0.45 -3.31
CA ASN A 143 -18.09 1.89 -3.16
C ASN A 143 -17.46 2.75 -4.27
N GLY A 144 -18.28 3.35 -5.12
CA GLY A 144 -17.80 4.23 -6.20
C GLY A 144 -17.15 5.55 -5.75
N ARG A 145 -17.41 6.03 -4.52
CA ARG A 145 -16.74 7.23 -3.98
C ARG A 145 -15.31 6.91 -3.56
N SER A 146 -15.11 5.80 -2.87
CA SER A 146 -13.79 5.32 -2.47
C SER A 146 -12.90 5.10 -3.70
N GLN A 147 -13.45 4.54 -4.78
CA GLN A 147 -12.77 4.36 -6.07
C GLN A 147 -12.21 5.68 -6.62
N ARG A 148 -13.03 6.74 -6.71
CA ARG A 148 -12.54 8.05 -7.17
C ARG A 148 -11.50 8.66 -6.24
N LYS A 149 -11.65 8.44 -4.93
CA LYS A 149 -10.71 8.96 -3.93
C LYS A 149 -9.35 8.27 -4.05
N ILE A 150 -9.34 6.94 -4.15
CA ILE A 150 -8.10 6.18 -4.27
C ILE A 150 -7.39 6.47 -5.58
N THR A 151 -8.08 6.63 -6.71
CA THR A 151 -7.44 7.04 -7.97
C THR A 151 -6.66 8.34 -7.79
N ARG A 152 -7.27 9.37 -7.18
CA ARG A 152 -6.59 10.65 -6.93
C ARG A 152 -5.40 10.53 -5.97
N LEU A 153 -5.50 9.65 -4.97
CA LEU A 153 -4.39 9.39 -4.04
C LEU A 153 -3.24 8.68 -4.75
N LEU A 154 -3.53 7.70 -5.59
CA LEU A 154 -2.50 6.99 -6.38
C LEU A 154 -1.85 7.91 -7.41
N ASP A 155 -2.63 8.77 -8.06
CA ASP A 155 -2.12 9.82 -8.94
C ASP A 155 -1.22 10.81 -8.22
N PHE A 156 -1.49 11.09 -6.94
CA PHE A 156 -0.59 11.91 -6.14
C PHE A 156 0.68 11.14 -5.75
N VAL A 157 0.55 9.89 -5.27
CA VAL A 157 1.69 9.08 -4.82
C VAL A 157 2.63 8.73 -5.97
N LYS A 158 2.13 8.52 -7.19
CA LYS A 158 2.98 8.24 -8.35
C LYS A 158 3.89 9.43 -8.70
N GLU A 159 3.47 10.65 -8.38
CA GLU A 159 4.28 11.86 -8.62
C GLU A 159 5.31 12.11 -7.51
N CYS A 160 5.14 11.53 -6.32
CA CYS A 160 6.06 11.73 -5.21
C CYS A 160 7.48 11.29 -5.58
N VAL A 161 8.47 12.16 -5.35
CA VAL A 161 9.89 11.90 -5.58
C VAL A 161 10.57 11.36 -4.31
N TYR A 162 10.08 11.76 -3.14
CA TYR A 162 10.56 11.31 -1.84
C TYR A 162 9.43 11.31 -0.79
N VAL A 163 9.64 10.59 0.32
CA VAL A 163 8.61 10.37 1.37
C VAL A 163 8.05 11.66 1.97
N GLY A 164 8.84 12.74 2.01
CA GLY A 164 8.44 14.02 2.59
C GLY A 164 7.22 14.62 1.89
N GLU A 165 7.15 14.51 0.56
CA GLU A 165 6.03 15.06 -0.22
C GLU A 165 4.69 14.40 0.15
N PHE A 166 4.72 13.09 0.39
CA PHE A 166 3.53 12.37 0.85
C PHE A 166 3.15 12.74 2.28
N VAL A 167 4.12 12.87 3.18
CA VAL A 167 3.88 13.28 4.56
C VAL A 167 3.28 14.68 4.62
N ASP A 168 3.82 15.62 3.84
CA ASP A 168 3.32 17.00 3.76
C ASP A 168 1.89 17.05 3.21
N PHE A 169 1.61 16.32 2.13
CA PHE A 169 0.26 16.17 1.61
C PHE A 169 -0.71 15.62 2.66
N LEU A 170 -0.31 14.56 3.35
CA LEU A 170 -1.15 13.92 4.36
C LEU A 170 -1.45 14.88 5.51
N LEU A 171 -0.45 15.62 6.00
CA LEU A 171 -0.60 16.58 7.09
C LEU A 171 -1.37 17.84 6.68
N GLN A 172 -1.29 18.25 5.42
CA GLN A 172 -2.05 19.39 4.90
C GLN A 172 -3.52 19.02 4.67
N ARG A 173 -3.78 17.86 4.06
CA ARG A 173 -5.13 17.47 3.62
C ARG A 173 -5.93 16.73 4.69
N TYR A 174 -5.25 15.98 5.55
CA TYR A 174 -5.79 15.11 6.59
C TYR A 174 -4.99 15.27 7.90
N PRO A 175 -4.94 16.48 8.50
CA PRO A 175 -4.01 16.79 9.58
C PRO A 175 -4.16 15.88 10.81
N GLU A 176 -5.39 15.53 11.19
CA GLU A 176 -5.64 14.67 12.35
C GLU A 176 -5.26 13.21 12.03
N GLN A 177 -5.76 12.68 10.93
CA GLN A 177 -5.49 11.33 10.44
C GLN A 177 -4.00 11.11 10.20
N GLY A 178 -3.34 12.09 9.58
CA GLY A 178 -1.91 12.06 9.27
C GLY A 178 -1.05 11.98 10.52
N ARG A 179 -1.35 12.78 11.55
CA ARG A 179 -0.67 12.68 12.84
C ARG A 179 -0.84 11.30 13.47
N VAL A 180 -2.05 10.73 13.43
CA VAL A 180 -2.32 9.39 13.96
C VAL A 180 -1.56 8.32 13.17
N ALA A 181 -1.58 8.36 11.83
CA ALA A 181 -0.88 7.41 10.98
C ALA A 181 0.65 7.45 11.21
N ILE A 182 1.22 8.65 11.30
CA ILE A 182 2.65 8.85 11.60
C ILE A 182 3.00 8.36 13.01
N ALA A 183 2.16 8.66 14.01
CA ALA A 183 2.38 8.19 15.38
C ALA A 183 2.31 6.66 15.47
N ASN A 184 1.34 6.03 14.80
CA ASN A 184 1.22 4.58 14.71
C ASN A 184 2.45 3.96 14.06
N TYR A 185 2.92 4.52 12.95
CA TYR A 185 4.13 4.06 12.27
C TYR A 185 5.37 4.14 13.18
N LYS A 186 5.62 5.30 13.79
CA LYS A 186 6.78 5.51 14.67
C LYS A 186 6.76 4.57 15.86
N ARG A 187 5.61 4.46 16.54
CA ARG A 187 5.43 3.58 17.70
C ARG A 187 5.68 2.12 17.33
N PHE A 188 5.16 1.68 16.19
CA PHE A 188 5.26 0.30 15.77
C PHE A 188 6.68 -0.12 15.37
N TYR A 189 7.43 0.76 14.72
CA TYR A 189 8.81 0.50 14.30
C TYR A 189 9.86 0.98 15.32
N GLY A 190 9.46 1.45 16.50
CA GLY A 190 10.38 1.88 17.56
C GLY A 190 11.22 3.12 17.19
N LEU A 191 10.66 4.02 16.38
CA LEU A 191 11.31 5.26 15.91
C LEU A 191 11.00 6.45 16.84
N VAL A 192 10.82 6.16 18.13
CA VAL A 192 10.46 7.11 19.21
C VAL A 192 11.69 7.51 20.01
#